data_AF-A0A919MLC0-F1
#
_entry.id   AF-A0A919MLC0-F1
#
_cell.length_a   1.000
_cell.length_b   1.000
_cell.length_c   1.000
_cell.angle_alpha   90.00
_cell.angle_beta   90.00
_cell.angle_gamma   90.00
#
_symmetry.space_group_name_H-M   'P 1'
#
loop_
_entity.id
_entity.type
_entity.pdbx_description
1 polymer ?
#
loop_
_entity_poly.entity_id
_entity_poly.type
_entity_poly.pdbx_seq_one_letter_code
_entity_poly.pdbx_strand_id
1 'polypeptide(L)'
;MTVPLDVPGRTAAEVLEALAGYPSLAGARPLKMGHGGDPFADGSDTIFRDADLSPWSPLAYIGVPAPRQMTLQGRWGLLDSLFSVTEERNGKVRGIALPAVGGHPAPVPLMLWWALLLGLSSLVRYHPTAWTRAIDLDTSVLAAPLREVIDIAKVRVPERLLTALTDVP
;
A
#
# COMPACT_ATOMS: atom_id res chain seq x y z
N MET A 1 14.97 7.60 8.36
CA MET A 1 13.75 8.28 7.87
C MET A 1 12.54 7.50 8.39
N THR A 2 11.43 8.15 8.73
CA THR A 2 10.23 7.48 9.25
C THR A 2 9.08 7.58 8.27
N VAL A 3 8.38 6.47 8.01
CA VAL A 3 7.23 6.39 7.11
C VAL A 3 6.08 5.69 7.84
N PRO A 4 4.88 6.28 7.88
CA PRO A 4 3.70 5.59 8.40
C PRO A 4 3.18 4.60 7.36
N LEU A 5 2.85 3.38 7.78
CA LEU A 5 2.37 2.30 6.92
C LEU A 5 1.18 1.58 7.58
N ASP A 6 0.17 1.25 6.79
CA ASP A 6 -0.95 0.43 7.24
C ASP A 6 -0.58 -1.05 7.11
N VAL A 7 -0.10 -1.64 8.21
CA VAL A 7 0.27 -3.07 8.30
C VAL A 7 -0.32 -3.68 9.57
N PRO A 8 -0.70 -4.97 9.53
CA PRO A 8 -1.16 -5.69 10.73
C PRO A 8 -0.03 -5.90 11.74
N GLY A 9 -0.38 -6.19 13.00
CA GLY A 9 0.56 -6.64 14.04
C GLY A 9 0.83 -5.66 15.20
N ARG A 10 0.68 -6.07 16.46
CA ARG A 10 0.88 -5.19 17.63
C ARG A 10 2.32 -5.16 18.13
N THR A 11 3.10 -6.18 17.80
CA THR A 11 4.50 -6.33 18.22
C THR A 11 5.46 -6.09 17.05
N ALA A 12 6.72 -5.83 17.36
CA ALA A 12 7.76 -5.69 16.35
C ALA A 12 7.90 -6.94 15.47
N ALA A 13 7.82 -8.14 16.07
CA ALA A 13 7.87 -9.41 15.33
C ALA A 13 6.74 -9.56 14.30
N GLU A 14 5.50 -9.28 14.70
CA GLU A 14 4.34 -9.37 13.79
C GLU A 14 4.45 -8.37 12.64
N VAL A 15 4.93 -7.16 12.91
CA VAL A 15 5.12 -6.15 11.86
C VAL A 15 6.27 -6.53 10.93
N LEU A 16 7.38 -7.06 11.45
CA LEU A 16 8.49 -7.54 10.63
C LEU A 16 8.07 -8.72 9.73
N GLU A 17 7.22 -9.62 10.24
CA GLU A 17 6.63 -10.69 9.44
C GLU A 17 5.77 -10.12 8.30
N ALA A 18 4.90 -9.15 8.59
CA ALA A 18 4.10 -8.48 7.57
C ALA A 18 4.97 -7.77 6.51
N LEU A 19 6.04 -7.09 6.95
CA LEU A 19 6.97 -6.37 6.06
C LEU A 19 7.78 -7.30 5.15
N ALA A 20 7.99 -8.56 5.52
CA ALA A 20 8.73 -9.52 4.68
C ALA A 20 8.06 -9.72 3.30
N GLY A 21 6.76 -9.47 3.20
CA GLY A 21 6.03 -9.48 1.95
C GLY A 21 6.31 -8.30 1.02
N TYR A 22 7.01 -7.26 1.45
CA TYR A 22 7.18 -5.99 0.72
C TYR A 22 8.64 -5.74 0.35
N PRO A 23 9.08 -6.11 -0.88
CA PRO A 23 10.47 -5.96 -1.29
C PRO A 23 11.01 -4.53 -1.22
N SER A 24 10.18 -3.51 -1.51
CA SER A 24 10.59 -2.10 -1.45
C SER A 24 10.88 -1.61 -0.03
N LEU A 25 10.44 -2.37 0.99
CA LEU A 25 10.65 -2.07 2.40
C LEU A 25 11.69 -2.99 3.03
N ALA A 26 12.51 -3.68 2.23
CA ALA A 26 13.61 -4.49 2.74
C ALA A 26 14.55 -3.64 3.61
N GLY A 27 14.77 -4.10 4.85
CA GLY A 27 15.59 -3.38 5.84
C GLY A 27 14.85 -2.27 6.61
N ALA A 28 13.56 -2.04 6.33
CA ALA A 28 12.72 -1.24 7.20
C ALA A 28 12.48 -1.98 8.54
N ARG A 29 12.46 -1.23 9.63
CA ARG A 29 12.25 -1.75 10.98
C ARG A 29 11.16 -0.95 11.69
N PRO A 30 10.25 -1.59 12.45
CA PRO A 30 9.26 -0.86 13.23
C PRO A 30 9.93 0.02 14.29
N LEU A 31 9.28 1.13 14.64
CA LEU A 31 9.72 2.03 15.70
C LEU A 31 9.02 1.67 17.01
N LYS A 32 9.77 1.67 18.13
CA LYS A 32 9.21 1.38 19.45
C LYS A 32 8.56 2.60 20.09
N MET A 33 7.62 2.35 21.00
CA MET A 33 7.00 3.40 21.82
C MET A 33 7.98 3.83 22.94
N GLY A 34 8.46 5.08 22.92
CA GLY A 34 9.31 5.64 23.98
C GLY A 34 10.41 6.58 23.50
N HIS A 35 11.03 7.30 24.43
CA HIS A 35 12.13 8.24 24.16
C HIS A 35 13.46 7.71 24.72
N GLY A 36 14.46 7.52 23.85
CA GLY A 36 15.83 7.18 24.22
C GLY A 36 16.33 5.83 23.69
N GLY A 37 17.64 5.75 23.37
CA GLY A 37 18.28 4.54 22.85
C GLY A 37 18.07 4.31 21.35
N ASP A 38 18.23 3.06 20.90
CA ASP A 38 17.90 2.66 19.52
C ASP A 38 16.39 2.88 19.28
N PRO A 39 15.98 3.73 18.30
CA PRO A 39 14.57 3.98 18.02
C PRO A 39 13.84 2.78 17.41
N PHE A 40 14.58 1.78 16.93
CA PHE A 40 14.00 0.58 16.36
C PHE A 40 13.53 -0.41 17.44
N ALA A 41 12.35 -0.96 17.22
CA ALA A 41 11.77 -2.00 18.05
C ALA A 41 12.45 -3.36 17.78
N ASP A 42 12.56 -4.19 18.80
CA ASP A 42 12.99 -5.58 18.70
C ASP A 42 11.88 -6.57 19.13
N GLY A 43 11.99 -7.84 18.71
CA GLY A 43 11.14 -8.98 19.09
C GLY A 43 9.74 -8.66 19.64
N SER A 44 9.64 -8.54 20.97
CA SER A 44 8.40 -8.36 21.73
C SER A 44 8.01 -6.91 22.01
N ASP A 45 8.81 -5.93 21.58
CA ASP A 45 8.52 -4.51 21.78
C ASP A 45 7.18 -4.12 21.15
N THR A 46 6.41 -3.34 21.90
CA THR A 46 5.21 -2.69 21.38
C THR A 46 5.62 -1.57 20.44
N ILE A 47 5.01 -1.56 19.26
CA ILE A 47 5.34 -0.61 18.21
C ILE A 47 4.53 0.68 18.32
N PHE A 48 5.11 1.78 17.88
CA PHE A 48 4.42 3.06 17.81
C PHE A 48 3.37 3.06 16.67
N ARG A 49 2.10 3.27 17.01
CA ARG A 49 1.00 3.34 16.06
C ARG A 49 0.25 4.67 16.17
N ASP A 50 -0.19 5.20 15.04
CA ASP A 50 -0.99 6.44 14.99
C ASP A 50 -2.37 6.27 15.68
N ALA A 51 -2.84 5.03 15.88
CA ALA A 51 -4.06 4.71 16.63
C ALA A 51 -4.00 5.18 18.09
N ASP A 52 -2.79 5.31 18.66
CA ASP A 52 -2.57 5.86 20.00
C ASP A 52 -2.86 7.38 20.06
N LEU A 53 -2.99 8.04 18.90
CA LEU A 53 -3.30 9.46 18.72
C LEU A 53 -4.63 9.72 18.00
N SER A 54 -5.10 8.78 17.15
CA SER A 54 -6.36 8.88 16.41
C SER A 54 -6.98 7.49 16.12
N PRO A 55 -8.20 7.18 16.59
CA PRO A 55 -8.85 5.87 16.42
C PRO A 55 -9.05 5.41 14.97
N TRP A 56 -8.91 6.30 14.00
CA TRP A 56 -9.19 6.06 12.58
C TRP A 56 -7.94 5.75 11.74
N SER A 57 -6.76 5.71 12.37
CA SER A 57 -5.47 5.58 11.68
C SER A 57 -4.58 4.55 12.39
N PRO A 58 -4.73 3.24 12.16
CA PRO A 58 -3.90 2.22 12.79
C PRO A 58 -2.49 2.11 12.17
N LEU A 59 -1.93 3.20 11.65
CA LEU A 59 -0.67 3.19 10.92
C LEU A 59 0.49 2.86 11.86
N ALA A 60 1.25 1.82 11.55
CA ALA A 60 2.52 1.55 12.19
C ALA A 60 3.60 2.46 11.62
N TYR A 61 4.46 3.01 12.47
CA TYR A 61 5.61 3.75 11.99
C TYR A 61 6.81 2.83 11.79
N ILE A 62 7.33 2.83 10.57
CA ILE A 62 8.55 2.12 10.20
C ILE A 62 9.66 3.13 9.96
N GLY A 63 10.85 2.78 10.42
CA GLY A 63 12.08 3.51 10.13
C GLY A 63 12.89 2.78 9.08
N VAL A 64 13.45 3.54 8.15
CA VAL A 64 14.43 3.05 7.18
C VAL A 64 15.78 3.68 7.55
N PRO A 65 16.86 2.88 7.63
CA PRO A 65 18.20 3.40 7.82
C PRO A 65 18.50 4.47 6.77
N ALA A 66 18.88 5.65 7.24
CA ALA A 66 19.16 6.78 6.36
C ALA A 66 20.28 7.63 6.97
N PRO A 67 21.17 8.22 6.16
CA PRO A 67 22.17 9.16 6.65
C PRO A 67 21.55 10.27 7.49
N ARG A 68 22.23 10.71 8.56
CA ARG A 68 21.79 11.83 9.40
C ARG A 68 21.64 13.14 8.61
N GLN A 69 22.45 13.30 7.57
CA GLN A 69 22.39 14.41 6.63
C GLN A 69 22.38 13.85 5.21
N MET A 70 21.48 14.35 4.37
CA MET A 70 21.38 14.00 2.95
C MET A 70 20.93 15.20 2.14
N THR A 71 21.26 15.22 0.86
CA THR A 71 20.73 16.22 -0.09
C THR A 71 19.24 16.02 -0.30
N LEU A 72 18.55 17.05 -0.78
CA LEU A 72 17.13 16.95 -1.15
C LEU A 72 16.92 15.88 -2.24
N GLN A 73 17.81 15.82 -3.24
CA GLN A 73 17.78 14.79 -4.28
C GLN A 73 17.98 13.38 -3.70
N GLY A 74 18.93 13.21 -2.76
CA GLY A 74 19.13 11.93 -2.08
C GLY A 74 17.92 11.51 -1.26
N ARG A 75 17.22 12.47 -0.63
CA ARG A 75 15.96 12.23 0.06
C ARG A 75 14.86 11.77 -0.89
N TRP A 76 14.73 12.40 -2.05
CA TRP A 76 13.72 12.01 -3.05
C TRP A 76 14.02 10.62 -3.63
N GLY A 77 15.28 10.32 -3.95
CA GLY A 77 15.67 8.98 -4.41
C GLY A 77 15.38 7.89 -3.38
N LEU A 78 15.62 8.17 -2.08
CA LEU A 78 15.27 7.25 -1.00
C LEU A 78 13.76 7.08 -0.85
N LEU A 79 12.97 8.14 -0.97
CA LEU A 79 11.51 8.03 -0.92
C LEU A 79 10.97 7.21 -2.09
N ASP A 80 11.47 7.46 -3.30
CA ASP A 80 11.06 6.76 -4.49
C ASP A 80 11.38 5.25 -4.40
N SER A 81 12.51 4.89 -3.79
CA SER A 81 12.87 3.47 -3.59
C SER A 81 11.97 2.74 -2.59
N LEU A 82 11.29 3.46 -1.69
CA LEU A 82 10.44 2.85 -0.66
C LEU A 82 9.04 2.51 -1.18
N PHE A 83 8.60 3.21 -2.22
CA PHE A 83 7.27 3.07 -2.76
C PHE A 83 7.30 2.28 -4.07
N SER A 84 6.40 1.32 -4.21
CA SER A 84 6.17 0.66 -5.48
C SER A 84 5.42 1.57 -6.45
N VAL A 85 4.64 2.50 -5.91
CA VAL A 85 3.82 3.46 -6.67
C VAL A 85 3.76 4.78 -5.91
N THR A 86 3.86 5.87 -6.63
CA THR A 86 3.55 7.19 -6.10
C THR A 86 2.25 7.69 -6.74
N GLU A 87 1.30 8.14 -5.92
CA GLU A 87 0.03 8.72 -6.35
C GLU A 87 -0.14 10.13 -5.81
N GLU A 88 -0.53 11.06 -6.67
CA GLU A 88 -0.99 12.38 -6.23
C GLU A 88 -2.52 12.37 -6.07
N ARG A 89 -3.00 12.76 -4.88
CA ARG A 89 -4.42 12.94 -4.59
C ARG A 89 -4.63 14.24 -3.83
N ASN A 90 -5.45 15.14 -4.38
CA ASN A 90 -5.76 16.45 -3.80
C ASN A 90 -4.50 17.27 -3.44
N GLY A 91 -3.49 17.29 -4.33
CA GLY A 91 -2.21 17.98 -4.10
C GLY A 91 -1.31 17.33 -3.04
N LYS A 92 -1.66 16.13 -2.54
CA LYS A 92 -0.84 15.34 -1.63
C LYS A 92 -0.31 14.10 -2.33
N VAL A 93 1.00 13.97 -2.32
CA VAL A 93 1.69 12.76 -2.78
C VAL A 93 1.61 11.68 -1.71
N ARG A 94 1.11 10.50 -2.09
CA ARG A 94 1.08 9.28 -1.27
C ARG A 94 1.87 8.19 -1.97
N GLY A 95 2.75 7.55 -1.24
CA GLY A 95 3.44 6.34 -1.68
C GLY A 95 2.67 5.09 -1.28
N ILE A 96 2.61 4.11 -2.18
CA ILE A 96 2.01 2.80 -1.97
C ILE A 96 3.12 1.76 -2.11
N ALA A 97 3.33 0.96 -1.06
CA ALA A 97 4.16 -0.24 -1.13
C ALA A 97 3.26 -1.44 -1.48
N LEU A 98 3.65 -2.19 -2.50
CA LEU A 98 2.94 -3.38 -2.95
C LEU A 98 3.71 -4.64 -2.54
N PRO A 99 3.01 -5.70 -2.11
CA PRO A 99 3.67 -6.94 -1.77
C PRO A 99 4.19 -7.68 -3.01
N ALA A 100 5.22 -8.50 -2.81
CA ALA A 100 5.61 -9.51 -3.77
C ALA A 100 4.46 -10.51 -3.97
N VAL A 101 4.27 -10.98 -5.21
CA VAL A 101 3.22 -11.94 -5.55
C VAL A 101 3.89 -13.18 -6.14
N GLY A 102 3.68 -14.35 -5.53
CA GLY A 102 4.23 -15.62 -6.01
C GLY A 102 5.76 -15.67 -6.09
N GLY A 103 6.46 -14.93 -5.23
CA GLY A 103 7.93 -14.83 -5.24
C GLY A 103 8.50 -13.89 -6.30
N HIS A 104 7.66 -13.19 -7.06
CA HIS A 104 8.08 -12.18 -8.03
C HIS A 104 8.00 -10.76 -7.44
N PRO A 105 8.76 -9.79 -8.00
CA PRO A 105 8.63 -8.39 -7.64
C PRO A 105 7.18 -7.92 -7.69
N ALA A 106 6.88 -6.89 -6.90
CA ALA A 106 5.53 -6.34 -6.82
C ALA A 106 5.01 -5.98 -8.23
N PRO A 107 3.79 -6.42 -8.59
CA PRO A 107 3.25 -6.18 -9.93
C PRO A 107 3.04 -4.68 -10.14
N VAL A 108 3.32 -4.21 -11.37
CA VAL A 108 3.04 -2.82 -11.72
C VAL A 108 1.54 -2.53 -11.58
N PRO A 109 1.13 -1.32 -11.17
CA PRO A 109 -0.28 -1.00 -10.90
C PRO A 109 -1.23 -1.29 -12.05
N LEU A 110 -0.76 -1.13 -13.29
CA LEU A 110 -1.55 -1.43 -14.48
C LEU A 110 -1.91 -2.93 -14.56
N MET A 111 -0.99 -3.82 -14.19
CA MET A 111 -1.25 -5.26 -14.13
C MET A 111 -2.26 -5.61 -13.03
N LEU A 112 -2.21 -4.93 -11.89
CA LEU A 112 -3.19 -5.11 -10.81
C LEU A 112 -4.60 -4.70 -11.26
N TRP A 113 -4.73 -3.55 -11.93
CA TRP A 113 -6.01 -3.13 -12.52
C TRP A 113 -6.52 -4.12 -13.56
N TRP A 114 -5.63 -4.62 -14.42
CA TRP A 114 -6.00 -5.62 -15.41
C TRP A 114 -6.50 -6.92 -14.76
N ALA A 115 -5.80 -7.43 -13.74
CA ALA A 115 -6.20 -8.64 -13.02
C ALA A 115 -7.54 -8.46 -12.30
N LEU A 116 -7.75 -7.32 -11.64
CA LEU A 116 -9.01 -6.99 -10.98
C LEU A 116 -10.19 -6.94 -11.97
N LEU A 117 -10.03 -6.18 -13.06
CA LEU A 117 -11.07 -6.03 -14.08
C LEU A 117 -11.34 -7.34 -14.83
N LEU A 118 -10.32 -8.15 -15.06
CA LEU A 118 -10.47 -9.49 -15.62
C LEU A 118 -11.28 -10.38 -14.69
N GLY A 119 -10.97 -10.38 -13.39
CA GLY A 119 -11.72 -11.13 -12.37
C GLY A 119 -13.20 -10.71 -12.32
N LEU A 120 -13.47 -9.40 -12.32
CA LEU A 120 -14.83 -8.87 -12.39
C LEU A 120 -15.54 -9.25 -13.70
N SER A 121 -14.84 -9.18 -14.85
CA SER A 121 -15.40 -9.60 -16.14
C SER A 121 -15.77 -11.08 -16.15
N SER A 122 -14.91 -11.94 -15.59
CA SER A 122 -15.19 -13.36 -15.42
C SER A 122 -16.36 -13.61 -14.46
N LEU A 123 -16.44 -12.87 -13.35
CA LEU A 123 -17.55 -12.99 -12.41
C LEU A 123 -18.89 -12.67 -13.08
N VAL A 124 -18.94 -11.58 -13.86
CA VAL A 124 -20.14 -11.19 -14.62
C VAL A 124 -20.56 -12.25 -15.64
N ARG A 125 -19.60 -12.82 -16.38
CA ARG A 125 -19.89 -13.80 -17.45
C ARG A 125 -20.25 -15.18 -16.93
N TYR A 126 -19.51 -15.68 -15.93
CA TYR A 126 -19.60 -17.07 -15.50
C TYR A 126 -20.43 -17.26 -14.24
N HIS A 127 -20.63 -16.21 -13.44
CA HIS A 127 -21.40 -16.26 -12.19
C HIS A 127 -22.40 -15.09 -12.07
N PRO A 128 -23.33 -14.94 -13.03
CA PRO A 128 -24.23 -13.78 -13.08
C PRO A 128 -25.11 -13.63 -11.83
N THR A 129 -25.55 -14.74 -11.22
CA THR A 129 -26.35 -14.68 -9.97
C THR A 129 -25.56 -14.16 -8.78
N ALA A 130 -24.27 -14.52 -8.69
CA ALA A 130 -23.37 -13.99 -7.66
C ALA A 130 -23.09 -12.50 -7.91
N TRP A 131 -22.90 -12.11 -9.17
CA TRP A 131 -22.73 -10.71 -9.55
C TRP A 131 -23.94 -9.86 -9.17
N THR A 132 -25.16 -10.24 -9.57
CA THR A 132 -26.38 -9.49 -9.24
C THR A 132 -26.56 -9.30 -7.74
N ARG A 133 -26.28 -10.36 -6.94
CA ARG A 133 -26.30 -10.24 -5.49
C ARG A 133 -25.22 -9.29 -4.97
N ALA A 134 -24.02 -9.33 -5.53
CA ALA A 134 -22.91 -8.49 -5.08
C ALA A 134 -23.14 -7.00 -5.34
N ILE A 135 -23.85 -6.62 -6.42
CA ILE A 135 -24.14 -5.23 -6.78
C ILE A 135 -25.48 -4.69 -6.25
N ASP A 136 -26.23 -5.50 -5.52
CA ASP A 136 -27.48 -5.07 -4.90
C ASP A 136 -27.20 -4.11 -3.72
N LEU A 137 -27.53 -2.83 -3.91
CA LEU A 137 -27.28 -1.77 -2.92
C LEU A 137 -28.07 -1.96 -1.62
N ASP A 138 -29.21 -2.64 -1.68
CA ASP A 138 -30.08 -2.79 -0.51
C ASP A 138 -29.61 -3.94 0.40
N THR A 139 -28.94 -4.94 -0.17
CA THR A 139 -28.64 -6.19 0.55
C THR A 139 -27.15 -6.52 0.66
N SER A 140 -26.30 -5.97 -0.20
CA SER A 140 -24.87 -6.30 -0.27
C SER A 140 -23.98 -5.18 0.22
N VAL A 141 -23.17 -5.50 1.24
CA VAL A 141 -22.10 -4.62 1.74
C VAL A 141 -21.01 -4.35 0.68
N LEU A 142 -20.94 -5.16 -0.38
CA LEU A 142 -19.97 -4.99 -1.46
C LEU A 142 -20.46 -4.05 -2.57
N ALA A 143 -21.75 -3.73 -2.62
CA ALA A 143 -22.33 -3.00 -3.74
C ALA A 143 -21.76 -1.58 -3.89
N ALA A 144 -21.66 -0.84 -2.77
CA ALA A 144 -21.07 0.50 -2.78
C ALA A 144 -19.56 0.49 -3.13
N PRO A 145 -18.71 -0.33 -2.49
CA PRO A 145 -17.31 -0.47 -2.89
C PRO A 145 -17.11 -0.90 -4.35
N LEU A 146 -17.90 -1.86 -4.86
CA LEU A 146 -17.80 -2.30 -6.26
C LEU A 146 -18.13 -1.17 -7.24
N ARG A 147 -19.17 -0.39 -6.94
CA ARG A 147 -19.52 0.80 -7.73
C ARG A 147 -18.39 1.82 -7.72
N GLU A 148 -17.84 2.14 -6.56
CA GLU A 148 -16.74 3.09 -6.42
C GLU A 148 -15.49 2.61 -7.18
N VAL A 149 -15.14 1.33 -7.07
CA VAL A 149 -14.00 0.75 -7.80
C VAL A 149 -14.17 0.87 -9.32
N ILE A 150 -15.38 0.61 -9.84
CA ILE A 150 -15.66 0.73 -11.27
C ILE A 150 -15.59 2.20 -11.71
N ASP A 151 -16.13 3.12 -10.91
CA ASP A 151 -16.06 4.56 -11.20
C ASP A 151 -14.60 5.06 -11.19
N ILE A 152 -13.78 4.61 -10.24
CA ILE A 152 -12.34 4.90 -10.19
C ILE A 152 -11.61 4.32 -11.41
N ALA A 153 -11.94 3.08 -11.80
CA ALA A 153 -11.30 2.40 -12.92
C ALA A 153 -11.43 3.18 -14.24
N LYS A 154 -12.58 3.84 -14.47
CA LYS A 154 -12.83 4.66 -15.65
C LYS A 154 -11.86 5.83 -15.82
N VAL A 155 -11.28 6.31 -14.72
CA VAL A 155 -10.30 7.40 -14.72
C VAL A 155 -8.88 6.84 -14.65
N ARG A 156 -8.63 5.93 -13.70
CA ARG A 156 -7.28 5.44 -13.41
C ARG A 156 -6.70 4.56 -14.49
N VAL A 157 -7.49 3.68 -15.11
CA VAL A 157 -6.95 2.77 -16.12
C VAL A 157 -6.46 3.52 -17.37
N PRO A 158 -7.22 4.48 -17.94
CA PRO A 158 -6.73 5.31 -19.04
C PRO A 158 -5.47 6.10 -18.70
N GLU A 159 -5.40 6.74 -17.51
CA GLU A 159 -4.22 7.47 -17.05
C GLU A 159 -2.98 6.57 -17.01
N ARG A 160 -3.11 5.38 -16.39
CA ARG A 160 -2.01 4.42 -16.28
C ARG A 160 -1.59 3.84 -17.62
N LEU A 161 -2.54 3.62 -18.53
CA LEU A 161 -2.25 3.17 -19.88
C LEU A 161 -1.48 4.25 -20.66
N LEU A 162 -1.91 5.51 -20.57
CA LEU A 162 -1.21 6.63 -21.19
C LEU A 162 0.23 6.71 -20.67
N THR A 163 0.42 6.71 -19.34
CA THR A 163 1.76 6.68 -18.74
C THR A 163 2.60 5.53 -19.28
N ALA A 164 2.08 4.29 -19.27
CA ALA A 164 2.82 3.14 -19.76
C ALA A 164 3.20 3.22 -21.25
N LEU A 165 2.40 3.91 -22.08
CA LEU A 165 2.67 4.11 -23.50
C LEU A 165 3.62 5.28 -23.77
N THR A 166 3.65 6.29 -22.91
CA THR A 166 4.53 7.46 -23.04
C THR A 166 5.87 7.30 -22.32
N ASP A 167 5.92 6.42 -21.32
CA ASP A 167 7.09 6.08 -20.51
C ASP A 167 7.85 4.88 -21.11
N VAL A 168 7.70 4.69 -22.43
CA VAL A 168 8.52 3.76 -23.21
C VAL A 168 9.88 4.42 -23.43
N PRO A 169 11.00 3.74 -23.12
CA PRO A 169 12.34 4.29 -23.30
C PRO A 169 12.68 4.62 -24.75
#